data_AF-A0A2T5LZX6-F1
#
_entry.id   AF-A0A2T5LZX6-F1
#
_cell.length_a   1.000
_cell.length_b   1.000
_cell.length_c   1.000
_cell.angle_alpha   90.00
_cell.angle_beta   90.00
_cell.angle_gamma   90.00
#
_symmetry.space_group_name_H-M   'P 1'
#
loop_
_entity.id
_entity.type
_entity.pdbx_description
1 polymer ?
#
loop_
_entity_poly.entity_id
_entity_poly.type
_entity_poly.pdbx_seq_one_letter_code
_entity_poly.pdbx_strand_id
1 'polypeptide(L)'
;MPEHILLRNYHQFILTGLQTRAPTTKNYASRYTHYYGIEDWKARQWKKAWKQLVLDVPSIVKASSANICGETRDGKSCLPTIDQRKGIYLNGVGDEGHEPLTIYPNWRGWYVKTARRQYDEVIACVLLRAHMLAPSCFYVRSDGNWDHDWADARRLYRRAFPGQPIWCPWEWSAALPKSPKSASIMKRAVGRLLDVDS
;
A
#
# COMPACT_ATOMS: atom_id res chain seq x y z
N MET A 1 -43.01 14.68 29.23
CA MET A 1 -43.19 16.16 29.23
C MET A 1 -43.07 16.65 30.67
N PRO A 2 -42.21 17.60 31.04
CA PRO A 2 -41.22 18.34 30.24
C PRO A 2 -39.76 18.23 30.74
N GLU A 3 -38.86 18.60 29.84
CA GLU A 3 -37.44 18.93 30.01
C GLU A 3 -37.25 20.22 30.85
N HIS A 4 -36.06 20.45 31.42
CA HIS A 4 -35.35 21.75 31.41
C HIS A 4 -33.95 21.67 32.08
N ILE A 5 -32.92 22.03 31.29
CA ILE A 5 -31.76 22.92 31.60
C ILE A 5 -30.69 22.39 32.58
N LEU A 6 -29.50 21.96 32.10
CA LEU A 6 -28.29 22.71 31.71
C LEU A 6 -27.46 23.35 32.88
N LEU A 7 -26.17 23.00 32.87
CA LEU A 7 -24.97 23.78 33.24
C LEU A 7 -24.64 24.03 34.73
N ARG A 8 -23.70 23.23 35.25
CA ARG A 8 -22.71 23.55 36.31
C ARG A 8 -21.57 22.52 36.16
N ASN A 9 -20.27 22.81 36.02
CA ASN A 9 -19.47 23.97 36.38
C ASN A 9 -18.27 24.08 35.42
N TYR A 10 -18.02 25.28 34.92
CA TYR A 10 -16.76 25.69 34.29
C TYR A 10 -16.28 26.94 35.03
N HIS A 11 -14.95 27.08 35.11
CA HIS A 11 -14.16 28.16 35.73
C HIS A 11 -13.95 28.08 37.25
N GLN A 12 -12.71 27.82 37.67
CA GLN A 12 -11.70 28.88 37.85
C GLN A 12 -10.44 28.27 38.51
N PHE A 13 -9.31 28.17 37.81
CA PHE A 13 -7.99 28.34 38.45
C PHE A 13 -6.98 28.84 37.40
N ILE A 14 -6.39 29.98 37.74
CA ILE A 14 -5.49 30.82 36.96
C ILE A 14 -4.06 30.57 37.46
N LEU A 15 -3.15 30.38 36.50
CA LEU A 15 -1.73 30.77 36.49
C LEU A 15 -0.85 30.39 37.69
N THR A 16 -0.15 29.26 37.56
CA THR A 16 1.26 29.13 37.98
C THR A 16 2.03 28.35 36.91
N GLY A 17 3.07 28.96 36.36
CA GLY A 17 3.90 28.43 35.27
C GLY A 17 4.69 27.19 35.66
N LEU A 18 4.07 26.03 35.48
CA LEU A 18 4.77 24.77 35.28
C LEU A 18 4.43 24.30 33.87
N GLN A 19 5.41 24.43 32.99
CA GLN A 19 5.37 23.87 31.66
C GLN A 19 5.35 22.34 31.78
N THR A 20 4.16 21.78 31.98
CA THR A 20 3.94 20.35 31.83
C THR A 20 4.22 20.03 30.36
N ARG A 21 5.43 19.52 30.09
CA ARG A 21 5.74 18.90 28.81
C ARG A 21 4.63 17.89 28.55
N ALA A 22 3.78 18.18 27.56
CA ALA A 22 2.94 17.18 26.95
C ALA A 22 3.84 15.98 26.60
N PRO A 23 3.41 14.74 26.86
CA PRO A 23 4.18 13.59 26.43
C PRO A 23 4.37 13.72 24.92
N THR A 24 5.62 13.88 24.50
CA THR A 24 5.98 13.88 23.09
C THR A 24 5.37 12.64 22.49
N THR A 25 4.37 12.80 21.64
CA THR A 25 3.91 11.76 20.75
C THR A 25 5.16 11.26 20.05
N LYS A 26 5.65 10.09 20.44
CA LYS A 26 6.72 9.42 19.70
C LYS A 26 6.26 9.43 18.24
N ASN A 27 7.09 9.97 17.35
CA ASN A 27 6.81 10.05 15.92
C ASN A 27 6.66 8.63 15.33
N TYR A 28 5.49 8.00 15.49
CA TYR A 28 5.18 6.67 14.97
C TYR A 28 4.90 6.69 13.46
N ALA A 29 4.65 7.88 12.89
CA ALA A 29 4.44 8.07 11.46
C ALA A 29 5.70 7.76 10.63
N SER A 30 6.91 7.98 11.16
CA SER A 30 8.17 7.74 10.42
C SER A 30 8.56 6.26 10.27
N ARG A 31 7.80 5.35 10.88
CA ARG A 31 8.08 3.90 10.92
C ARG A 31 7.09 3.05 10.11
N TYR A 32 6.13 3.65 9.41
CA TYR A 32 5.20 2.88 8.59
C TYR A 32 5.74 2.76 7.17
N THR A 33 6.15 1.55 6.82
CA THR A 33 6.88 1.26 5.59
C THR A 33 6.25 0.09 4.84
N HIS A 34 6.15 0.23 3.52
CA HIS A 34 5.85 -0.87 2.61
C HIS A 34 7.12 -1.25 1.84
N TYR A 35 7.51 -2.51 1.92
CA TYR A 35 8.65 -3.10 1.22
C TYR A 35 8.13 -3.87 0.02
N TYR A 36 8.76 -3.72 -1.15
CA TYR A 36 8.29 -4.37 -2.36
C TYR A 36 9.41 -4.58 -3.37
N GLY A 37 9.23 -5.51 -4.30
CA GLY A 37 10.18 -5.72 -5.37
C GLY A 37 9.80 -6.84 -6.33
N ILE A 38 10.54 -6.91 -7.44
CA ILE A 38 10.37 -7.92 -8.47
C ILE A 38 11.57 -8.88 -8.40
N GLU A 39 11.33 -10.14 -8.04
CA GLU A 39 12.38 -11.16 -7.93
C GLU A 39 12.98 -11.52 -9.30
N ASP A 40 12.10 -11.77 -10.28
CA ASP A 40 12.48 -12.05 -11.66
C ASP A 40 11.71 -11.16 -12.64
N TRP A 41 12.29 -10.00 -12.97
CA TRP A 41 11.71 -9.05 -13.92
C TRP A 41 11.73 -9.55 -15.37
N LYS A 42 12.50 -10.60 -15.68
CA LYS A 42 12.52 -11.21 -17.01
C LYS A 42 11.42 -12.26 -17.18
N ALA A 43 10.84 -12.75 -16.07
CA ALA A 43 9.79 -13.75 -16.06
C ALA A 43 8.59 -13.35 -16.93
N ARG A 44 8.03 -14.33 -17.64
CA ARG A 44 6.84 -14.14 -18.48
C ARG A 44 5.64 -13.65 -17.65
N GLN A 45 5.49 -14.17 -16.43
CA GLN A 45 4.42 -13.76 -15.52
C GLN A 45 4.52 -12.27 -15.18
N TRP A 46 5.70 -11.80 -14.75
CA TRP A 46 5.89 -10.38 -14.46
C TRP A 46 5.68 -9.49 -15.68
N LYS A 47 6.18 -9.87 -16.87
CA LYS A 47 5.94 -9.10 -18.10
C LYS A 47 4.44 -8.96 -18.43
N LYS A 48 3.64 -10.01 -18.20
CA LYS A 48 2.17 -9.97 -18.36
C LYS A 48 1.53 -9.10 -17.28
N ALA A 49 1.92 -9.30 -16.02
CA ALA A 49 1.41 -8.56 -14.88
C ALA A 49 1.72 -7.07 -14.96
N TRP A 50 2.92 -6.68 -15.42
CA TRP A 50 3.31 -5.28 -15.60
C TRP A 50 2.37 -4.56 -16.56
N LYS A 51 2.08 -5.16 -17.72
CA LYS A 51 1.13 -4.60 -18.69
C LYS A 51 -0.25 -4.41 -18.07
N GLN A 52 -0.74 -5.41 -17.34
CA GLN A 52 -2.04 -5.34 -16.69
C GLN A 52 -2.06 -4.32 -15.54
N LEU A 53 -1.00 -4.27 -14.73
CA LEU A 53 -0.88 -3.33 -13.60
C LEU A 53 -0.93 -1.88 -14.08
N VAL A 54 -0.23 -1.55 -15.16
CA VAL A 54 -0.28 -0.21 -15.78
C VAL A 54 -1.70 0.16 -16.22
N LEU A 55 -2.49 -0.80 -16.72
CA LEU A 55 -3.90 -0.59 -17.08
C LEU A 55 -4.83 -0.52 -15.86
N ASP A 56 -4.47 -1.18 -14.77
CA ASP A 56 -5.30 -1.31 -13.57
C ASP A 56 -5.14 -0.13 -12.59
N VAL A 57 -3.97 0.50 -12.53
CA VAL A 57 -3.70 1.64 -11.63
C VAL A 57 -4.69 2.80 -11.83
N PRO A 58 -5.07 3.21 -13.06
CA PRO A 58 -6.10 4.21 -13.26
C PRO A 58 -7.45 3.86 -12.59
N SER A 59 -7.85 2.59 -12.60
CA SER A 59 -9.08 2.14 -11.91
C SER A 59 -8.95 2.23 -10.39
N ILE A 60 -7.77 1.95 -9.83
CA ILE A 60 -7.49 2.12 -8.40
C ILE A 60 -7.58 3.59 -8.01
N VAL A 61 -6.91 4.48 -8.76
CA VAL A 61 -6.93 5.93 -8.52
C VAL A 61 -8.37 6.46 -8.61
N LYS A 62 -9.12 6.06 -9.64
CA LYS A 62 -10.53 6.48 -9.82
C LYS A 62 -11.45 6.00 -8.70
N ALA A 63 -11.20 4.82 -8.13
CA ALA A 63 -12.00 4.27 -7.04
C ALA A 63 -11.65 4.85 -5.66
N SER A 64 -10.52 5.56 -5.54
CA SER A 64 -10.06 6.21 -4.31
C SER A 64 -10.63 7.62 -4.18
N SER A 65 -10.76 8.09 -2.94
CA SER A 65 -11.03 9.50 -2.63
C SER A 65 -9.75 10.33 -2.43
N ALA A 66 -8.58 9.69 -2.42
CA ALA A 66 -7.30 10.37 -2.23
C ALA A 66 -6.90 11.13 -3.49
N ASN A 67 -6.35 12.33 -3.30
CA ASN A 67 -5.74 13.08 -4.38
C ASN A 67 -4.34 12.54 -4.65
N ILE A 68 -4.09 12.08 -5.88
CA ILE A 68 -2.82 11.45 -6.28
C ILE A 68 -2.08 12.33 -7.28
N CYS A 69 -0.81 12.55 -6.98
CA CYS A 69 0.14 13.28 -7.81
C CYS A 69 1.13 12.31 -8.47
N GLY A 70 1.67 12.69 -9.62
CA GLY A 70 2.76 11.97 -10.28
C GLY A 70 4.10 12.67 -10.13
N GLU A 71 5.04 12.32 -11.00
CA GLU A 71 6.35 12.94 -11.04
C GLU A 71 6.21 14.40 -11.50
N THR A 72 6.60 15.34 -10.63
CA THR A 72 6.59 16.77 -10.95
C THR A 72 7.89 17.12 -11.65
N ARG A 73 7.85 17.29 -12.97
CA ARG A 73 8.89 18.03 -13.70
C ARG A 73 8.47 19.50 -13.73
N ASP A 74 9.32 20.38 -13.20
CA ASP A 74 9.16 21.84 -13.30
C ASP A 74 7.92 22.41 -12.57
N GLY A 75 7.39 21.69 -11.57
CA GLY A 75 6.33 22.18 -10.68
C GLY A 75 4.93 22.33 -11.30
N LYS A 76 4.70 21.84 -12.54
CA LYS A 76 3.47 22.12 -13.31
C LYS A 76 2.60 20.91 -13.66
N SER A 77 2.90 19.71 -13.18
CA SER A 77 2.01 18.55 -13.39
C SER A 77 1.84 17.76 -12.10
N CYS A 78 0.60 17.67 -11.63
CA CYS A 78 0.21 16.85 -10.48
C CYS A 78 -0.73 15.71 -10.85
N LEU A 79 -0.61 15.20 -12.08
CA LEU A 79 -1.32 13.99 -12.50
C LEU A 79 -0.48 12.75 -12.22
N PRO A 80 -1.08 11.62 -11.81
CA PRO A 80 -0.39 10.34 -11.65
C PRO A 80 0.45 10.00 -12.89
N THR A 81 1.70 9.58 -12.71
CA THR A 81 2.52 9.09 -13.83
C THR A 81 2.33 7.59 -13.94
N ILE A 82 1.67 7.15 -15.00
CA ILE A 82 1.35 5.75 -15.26
C ILE A 82 1.67 5.48 -16.73
N ASP A 83 2.81 4.85 -16.99
CA ASP A 83 3.26 4.60 -18.34
C ASP A 83 4.03 3.28 -18.42
N GLN A 84 3.82 2.54 -19.52
CA GLN A 84 4.42 1.22 -19.68
C GLN A 84 5.95 1.23 -19.75
N ARG A 85 6.55 2.34 -20.19
CA ARG A 85 8.01 2.54 -20.32
C ARG A 85 8.58 3.36 -19.16
N LYS A 86 7.93 4.46 -18.78
CA LYS A 86 8.40 5.36 -17.71
C LYS A 86 8.11 4.83 -16.32
N GLY A 87 7.22 3.84 -16.17
CA GLY A 87 6.87 3.27 -14.88
C GLY A 87 5.61 3.87 -14.26
N ILE A 88 5.40 3.52 -13.01
CA ILE A 88 4.37 4.07 -12.14
C ILE A 88 5.08 4.95 -11.12
N TYR A 89 4.66 6.21 -11.03
CA TYR A 89 5.05 7.15 -9.99
C TYR A 89 3.80 7.78 -9.38
N LEU A 90 3.60 7.58 -8.07
CA LEU A 90 2.43 8.08 -7.32
C LEU A 90 2.86 8.68 -5.98
N ASN A 91 2.32 9.84 -5.63
CA ASN A 91 2.50 10.49 -4.32
C ASN A 91 1.23 11.25 -3.91
N GLY A 92 1.16 11.74 -2.68
CA GLY A 92 0.15 12.71 -2.26
C GLY A 92 0.38 14.09 -2.89
N VAL A 93 -0.68 14.91 -2.94
CA VAL A 93 -0.62 16.28 -3.45
C VAL A 93 -0.16 17.25 -2.35
N GLY A 94 0.81 18.10 -2.64
CA GLY A 94 1.28 19.14 -1.70
C GLY A 94 1.75 18.54 -0.38
N ASP A 95 1.24 19.07 0.74
CA ASP A 95 1.61 18.65 2.11
C ASP A 95 1.11 17.24 2.49
N GLU A 96 0.22 16.65 1.69
CA GLU A 96 -0.18 15.24 1.84
C GLU A 96 0.83 14.27 1.21
N GLY A 97 1.80 14.77 0.44
CA GLY A 97 2.91 13.95 -0.07
C GLY A 97 3.91 13.58 1.04
N HIS A 98 4.54 12.41 0.90
CA HIS A 98 5.68 12.03 1.75
C HIS A 98 6.82 11.42 0.92
N GLU A 99 6.85 10.10 0.75
CA GLU A 99 7.70 9.43 -0.24
C GLU A 99 6.84 8.91 -1.40
N PRO A 100 7.29 9.06 -2.65
CA PRO A 100 6.57 8.54 -3.80
C PRO A 100 6.72 7.02 -3.91
N LEU A 101 5.65 6.34 -4.34
CA LEU A 101 5.76 4.99 -4.87
C LEU A 101 6.37 5.08 -6.28
N THR A 102 7.44 4.32 -6.51
CA THR A 102 8.05 4.16 -7.83
C THR A 102 8.17 2.70 -8.21
N ILE A 103 7.62 2.31 -9.37
CA ILE A 103 7.76 0.96 -9.92
C ILE A 103 8.12 1.05 -11.41
N TYR A 104 9.20 0.38 -11.80
CA TYR A 104 9.61 0.20 -13.20
C TYR A 104 9.50 -1.27 -13.59
N PRO A 105 9.40 -1.60 -14.89
CA PRO A 105 9.32 -3.00 -15.34
C PRO A 105 10.50 -3.88 -14.91
N ASN A 106 11.67 -3.29 -14.64
CA ASN A 106 12.90 -3.96 -14.21
C ASN A 106 13.30 -3.63 -12.75
N TRP A 107 12.35 -3.19 -11.93
CA TRP A 107 12.59 -2.77 -10.55
C TRP A 107 12.96 -3.92 -9.61
N ARG A 108 14.15 -3.89 -8.99
CA ARG A 108 14.64 -5.03 -8.18
C ARG A 108 14.08 -5.05 -6.74
N GLY A 109 13.72 -3.89 -6.21
CA GLY A 109 13.11 -3.78 -4.89
C GLY A 109 13.50 -2.51 -4.15
N TRP A 110 12.63 -2.08 -3.26
CA TRP A 110 12.74 -0.82 -2.52
C TRP A 110 11.78 -0.81 -1.32
N TYR A 111 11.58 0.36 -0.73
CA TYR A 111 10.56 0.61 0.27
C TYR A 111 9.94 1.99 0.07
N VAL A 112 8.70 2.18 0.50
CA VAL A 112 8.05 3.49 0.51
C VAL A 112 7.47 3.75 1.89
N LYS A 113 7.73 4.94 2.43
CA LYS A 113 7.10 5.45 3.64
C LYS A 113 6.06 6.47 3.25
N THR A 114 4.82 6.14 3.52
CA THR A 114 3.69 7.04 3.24
C THR A 114 3.33 7.88 4.46
N ALA A 115 3.94 7.64 5.62
CA ALA A 115 3.59 8.25 6.90
C ALA A 115 2.09 8.14 7.26
N ARG A 116 1.39 7.12 6.72
CA ARG A 116 -0.07 6.94 6.82
C ARG A 116 -0.87 8.15 6.30
N ARG A 117 -0.30 8.89 5.35
CA ARG A 117 -1.02 9.95 4.63
C ARG A 117 -2.14 9.36 3.80
N GLN A 118 -3.10 10.19 3.40
CA GLN A 118 -4.32 9.72 2.74
C GLN A 118 -4.04 8.89 1.48
N TYR A 119 -3.00 9.24 0.72
CA TYR A 119 -2.62 8.51 -0.51
C TYR A 119 -2.10 7.08 -0.25
N ASP A 120 -1.83 6.70 1.00
CA ASP A 120 -1.37 5.36 1.36
C ASP A 120 -2.32 4.26 0.89
N GLU A 121 -3.65 4.48 0.95
CA GLU A 121 -4.62 3.48 0.49
C GLU A 121 -4.40 3.08 -0.97
N VAL A 122 -4.02 4.06 -1.81
CA VAL A 122 -3.72 3.86 -3.23
C VAL A 122 -2.40 3.14 -3.39
N ILE A 123 -1.36 3.55 -2.65
CA ILE A 123 -0.04 2.90 -2.70
C ILE A 123 -0.15 1.43 -2.31
N ALA A 124 -0.74 1.15 -1.16
CA ALA A 124 -0.94 -0.20 -0.66
C ALA A 124 -1.82 -1.04 -1.62
N CYS A 125 -2.88 -0.46 -2.20
CA CYS A 125 -3.72 -1.15 -3.17
C CYS A 125 -2.98 -1.47 -4.48
N VAL A 126 -2.12 -0.57 -4.98
CA VAL A 126 -1.29 -0.83 -6.17
C VAL A 126 -0.29 -1.96 -5.90
N LEU A 127 0.39 -1.93 -4.75
CA LEU A 127 1.30 -3.00 -4.35
C LEU A 127 0.57 -4.34 -4.20
N LEU A 128 -0.63 -4.33 -3.63
CA LEU A 128 -1.48 -5.51 -3.53
C LEU A 128 -1.86 -6.05 -4.90
N ARG A 129 -2.25 -5.16 -5.81
CA ARG A 129 -2.61 -5.54 -7.18
C ARG A 129 -1.44 -6.15 -7.93
N ALA A 130 -0.25 -5.59 -7.78
CA ALA A 130 0.97 -6.15 -8.36
C ALA A 130 1.23 -7.58 -7.86
N HIS A 131 1.06 -7.83 -6.56
CA HIS A 131 1.19 -9.17 -5.98
C HIS A 131 0.11 -10.13 -6.50
N MET A 132 -1.17 -9.72 -6.54
CA MET A 132 -2.26 -10.59 -7.05
C MET A 132 -2.06 -10.98 -8.52
N LEU A 133 -1.45 -10.10 -9.33
CA LEU A 133 -1.17 -10.38 -10.75
C LEU A 133 0.05 -11.29 -10.97
N ALA A 134 1.04 -11.24 -10.08
CA ALA A 134 2.28 -12.02 -10.19
C ALA A 134 2.82 -12.48 -8.83
N PRO A 135 2.11 -13.36 -8.11
CA PRO A 135 2.46 -13.71 -6.73
C PRO A 135 3.80 -14.46 -6.61
N SER A 136 4.30 -15.06 -7.69
CA SER A 136 5.61 -15.73 -7.75
C SER A 136 6.75 -14.83 -8.25
N CYS A 137 6.48 -13.58 -8.63
CA CYS A 137 7.52 -12.65 -9.10
C CYS A 137 7.54 -11.32 -8.33
N PHE A 138 6.41 -10.91 -7.74
CA PHE A 138 6.29 -9.65 -7.01
C PHE A 138 6.05 -9.93 -5.53
N TYR A 139 6.97 -9.50 -4.68
CA TYR A 139 6.79 -9.56 -3.23
C TYR A 139 6.35 -8.20 -2.69
N VAL A 140 5.56 -8.23 -1.63
CA VAL A 140 5.24 -7.07 -0.81
C VAL A 140 5.24 -7.49 0.65
N ARG A 141 5.73 -6.60 1.53
CA ARG A 141 5.65 -6.70 2.99
C ARG A 141 5.35 -5.32 3.56
N SER A 142 4.85 -5.28 4.78
CA SER A 142 4.54 -4.03 5.47
C SER A 142 4.86 -4.13 6.95
N ASP A 143 5.18 -3.00 7.56
CA ASP A 143 5.19 -2.86 9.02
C ASP A 143 3.76 -2.81 9.60
N GLY A 144 2.74 -2.61 8.74
CA GLY A 144 1.33 -2.58 9.11
C GLY A 144 0.68 -3.95 9.27
N ASN A 145 -0.36 -4.00 10.08
CA ASN A 145 -1.22 -5.16 10.27
C ASN A 145 -2.20 -5.32 9.07
N TRP A 146 -2.38 -6.56 8.61
CA TRP A 146 -3.24 -6.87 7.46
C TRP A 146 -4.73 -6.53 7.68
N ASP A 147 -5.23 -6.74 8.89
CA ASP A 147 -6.64 -6.53 9.19
C ASP A 147 -6.97 -5.09 9.57
N HIS A 148 -6.01 -4.37 10.12
CA HIS A 148 -6.17 -2.99 10.55
C HIS A 148 -5.57 -2.00 9.54
N ASP A 149 -4.25 -1.93 9.39
CA ASP A 149 -3.59 -0.92 8.56
C ASP A 149 -3.89 -1.11 7.06
N TRP A 150 -4.10 -2.35 6.59
CA TRP A 150 -4.41 -2.63 5.18
C TRP A 150 -5.91 -2.63 4.87
N ALA A 151 -6.79 -2.36 5.85
CA ALA A 151 -8.23 -2.43 5.66
C ALA A 151 -8.74 -1.53 4.52
N ASP A 152 -8.22 -0.29 4.43
CA ASP A 152 -8.58 0.66 3.38
C ASP A 152 -8.14 0.19 1.99
N ALA A 153 -6.89 -0.26 1.86
CA ALA A 153 -6.40 -0.82 0.61
C ALA A 153 -7.23 -2.03 0.14
N ARG A 154 -7.64 -2.92 1.06
CA ARG A 154 -8.52 -4.07 0.74
C ARG A 154 -9.92 -3.61 0.32
N ARG A 155 -10.49 -2.59 0.98
CA ARG A 155 -11.78 -2.00 0.57
C ARG A 155 -11.68 -1.36 -0.82
N LEU A 156 -10.62 -0.58 -1.06
CA LEU A 156 -10.34 0.04 -2.35
C LEU A 156 -10.18 -1.01 -3.46
N TYR A 157 -9.41 -2.08 -3.19
CA TYR A 157 -9.23 -3.18 -4.13
C TYR A 157 -10.58 -3.80 -4.53
N ARG A 158 -11.45 -4.11 -3.57
CA ARG A 158 -12.77 -4.70 -3.85
C ARG A 158 -13.68 -3.77 -4.65
N ARG A 159 -13.56 -2.45 -4.45
CA ARG A 159 -14.27 -1.45 -5.27
C ARG A 159 -13.74 -1.41 -6.71
N ALA A 160 -12.42 -1.42 -6.87
CA ALA A 160 -11.77 -1.35 -8.19
C ALA A 160 -11.90 -2.65 -8.99
N PHE A 161 -11.92 -3.81 -8.32
CA PHE A 161 -11.95 -5.14 -8.93
C PHE A 161 -12.98 -6.06 -8.26
N PRO A 162 -14.30 -5.81 -8.43
CA PRO A 162 -15.34 -6.61 -7.80
C PRO A 162 -15.21 -8.09 -8.15
N GLY A 163 -15.36 -8.96 -7.14
CA GLY A 163 -15.31 -10.42 -7.31
C GLY A 163 -13.92 -11.04 -7.46
N GLN A 164 -12.85 -10.23 -7.55
CA GLN A 164 -11.50 -10.78 -7.63
C GLN A 164 -10.98 -11.21 -6.24
N PRO A 165 -10.25 -12.33 -6.15
CA PRO A 165 -9.73 -12.83 -4.89
C PRO A 165 -8.63 -11.90 -4.34
N ILE A 166 -8.52 -11.90 -3.01
CA ILE A 166 -7.57 -11.09 -2.25
C ILE A 166 -7.10 -11.89 -1.03
N TRP A 167 -5.79 -12.00 -0.85
CA TRP A 167 -5.18 -12.67 0.31
C TRP A 167 -4.00 -11.85 0.85
N CYS A 168 -3.60 -12.09 2.10
CA CYS A 168 -2.45 -11.41 2.67
C CYS A 168 -1.15 -11.93 2.02
N PRO A 169 -0.33 -11.06 1.40
CA PRO A 169 0.90 -11.49 0.72
C PRO A 169 1.95 -12.13 1.64
N TRP A 170 1.91 -11.85 2.95
CA TRP A 170 2.90 -12.31 3.92
C TRP A 170 2.36 -13.28 4.99
N GLU A 171 1.07 -13.62 5.00
CA GLU A 171 0.55 -14.68 5.88
C GLU A 171 1.10 -16.05 5.49
N TRP A 172 1.34 -16.31 4.19
CA TRP A 172 1.90 -17.58 3.74
C TRP A 172 3.40 -17.75 4.07
N SER A 173 4.10 -16.65 4.33
CA SER A 173 5.53 -16.67 4.69
C SER A 173 5.76 -17.05 6.16
N ALA A 174 4.79 -16.80 7.03
CA ALA A 174 4.89 -17.08 8.47
C ALA A 174 4.77 -18.59 8.80
N ALA A 175 4.18 -19.39 7.89
CA ALA A 175 3.99 -20.83 8.04
C ALA A 175 5.13 -21.68 7.46
N LEU A 176 6.17 -21.08 6.85
CA LEU A 176 7.27 -21.84 6.23
C LEU A 176 8.49 -21.95 7.16
N PRO A 177 9.02 -23.16 7.40
CA PRO A 177 10.34 -23.32 8.02
C PRO A 177 11.41 -22.69 7.13
N LYS A 178 12.32 -21.92 7.74
CA LYS A 178 13.37 -21.10 7.10
C LYS A 178 14.48 -21.88 6.35
N SER A 179 14.20 -23.04 5.76
CA SER A 179 15.23 -23.86 5.11
C SER A 179 15.21 -23.79 3.57
N PRO A 180 16.38 -23.73 2.89
CA PRO A 180 16.49 -23.59 1.42
C PRO A 180 15.91 -24.77 0.62
N LYS A 181 15.67 -25.93 1.24
CA LYS A 181 15.15 -27.12 0.54
C LYS A 181 13.66 -27.00 0.17
N SER A 182 12.91 -26.11 0.81
CA SER A 182 11.46 -25.93 0.59
C SER A 182 11.12 -25.19 -0.72
N ALA A 183 12.02 -24.34 -1.22
CA ALA A 183 11.80 -23.58 -2.47
C ALA A 183 11.70 -24.48 -3.72
N SER A 184 12.40 -25.62 -3.72
CA SER A 184 12.35 -26.63 -4.80
C SER A 184 11.02 -27.39 -4.84
N ILE A 185 10.46 -27.70 -3.66
CA ILE A 185 9.16 -28.37 -3.52
C ILE A 185 8.03 -27.40 -3.93
N MET A 186 8.16 -26.11 -3.63
CA MET A 186 7.17 -25.07 -3.95
C MET A 186 6.97 -24.86 -5.46
N LYS A 187 8.03 -24.92 -6.28
CA LYS A 187 7.91 -24.87 -7.74
C LYS A 187 7.08 -26.02 -8.32
N ARG A 188 7.06 -27.18 -7.66
CA ARG A 188 6.30 -28.38 -8.07
C ARG A 188 4.84 -28.39 -7.61
N ALA A 189 4.49 -27.63 -6.58
CA ALA A 189 3.11 -27.57 -6.07
C ALA A 189 2.28 -26.54 -6.85
N VAL A 190 2.85 -25.36 -7.13
CA VAL A 190 2.19 -24.31 -7.93
C VAL A 190 2.00 -24.74 -9.39
N GLY A 191 2.98 -25.48 -9.96
CA GLY A 191 2.80 -26.08 -11.29
C GLY A 191 1.64 -27.07 -11.37
N ARG A 192 1.41 -27.84 -10.29
CA ARG A 192 0.33 -28.84 -10.26
C ARG A 192 -1.06 -28.25 -10.02
N LEU A 193 -1.19 -27.06 -9.42
CA LEU A 193 -2.49 -26.40 -9.26
C LEU A 193 -2.96 -25.68 -10.53
N LEU A 194 -2.05 -25.39 -11.47
CA LEU A 194 -2.38 -24.74 -12.74
C LEU A 194 -2.63 -25.73 -13.89
N ASP A 195 -2.40 -27.02 -13.67
CA ASP A 195 -2.64 -28.11 -14.63
C ASP A 195 -3.95 -28.89 -14.33
N VAL A 196 -4.76 -28.47 -13.35
CA VAL A 196 -6.08 -29.06 -13.07
C VAL A 196 -7.17 -28.22 -13.70
N ASP A 197 -7.12 -28.11 -15.03
CA ASP A 197 -8.24 -27.75 -15.91
C ASP A 197 -7.72 -27.93 -17.35
N SER A 198 -7.67 -29.19 -17.79
CA SER A 198 -7.52 -29.60 -19.20
C SER A 198 -8.66 -30.56 -19.53
#